data_AF-U1NMZ6-F1
#
_entry.id   AF-U1NMZ6-F1
#
_cell.length_a   1.000
_cell.length_b   1.000
_cell.length_c   1.000
_cell.angle_alpha   90.00
_cell.angle_beta   90.00
_cell.angle_gamma   90.00
#
_symmetry.space_group_name_H-M   'P 1'
#
loop_
_entity.id
_entity.type
_entity.pdbx_description
1 polymer ?
#
loop_
_entity_poly.entity_id
_entity_poly.type
_entity_poly.pdbx_seq_one_letter_code
_entity_poly.pdbx_strand_id
1 'polypeptide(L)' 'MLSDKERLEEALRWLKEVKRLKQDENRFYSNSYLQGYRQYIIPRKYHDMEGVSEDEVDQIIQRYERDLEDLEAGEFQN' A
#
# COMPACT_ATOMS: atom_id res chain seq x y z
N MET A 1 -13.57 0.71 -17.84
CA MET A 1 -12.44 -0.12 -17.39
C MET A 1 -11.35 0.84 -16.95
N LEU A 2 -10.87 0.77 -15.70
CA LEU A 2 -9.67 1.51 -15.27
C LEU A 2 -8.47 0.96 -16.05
N SER A 3 -7.60 1.85 -16.51
CA SER A 3 -6.32 1.51 -17.15
C SER A 3 -5.38 0.85 -16.13
N ASP A 4 -4.40 0.10 -16.62
CA ASP A 4 -3.43 -0.58 -15.74
C ASP A 4 -2.61 0.42 -14.91
N LYS A 5 -2.36 1.61 -15.47
CA LYS A 5 -1.77 2.75 -14.75
C LYS A 5 -2.63 3.17 -13.55
N GLU A 6 -3.92 3.45 -13.75
CA GLU A 6 -4.81 3.89 -12.66
C GLU A 6 -4.94 2.83 -11.56
N ARG A 7 -4.88 1.53 -11.93
CA ARG A 7 -4.88 0.43 -10.96
C ARG A 7 -3.61 0.39 -10.14
N LEU A 8 -2.45 0.62 -10.75
CA LEU A 8 -1.15 0.68 -10.08
C LEU A 8 -1.04 1.90 -9.16
N GLU A 9 -1.49 3.07 -9.61
CA GLU A 9 -1.55 4.27 -8.79
C GLU A 9 -2.48 4.09 -7.57
N GLU A 10 -3.66 3.50 -7.77
CA GLU A 10 -4.58 3.19 -6.68
C GLU A 10 -3.93 2.19 -5.70
N ALA A 11 -3.24 1.17 -6.21
CA ALA A 11 -2.54 0.21 -5.38
C ALA A 11 -1.43 0.85 -4.55
N LEU A 12 -0.59 1.68 -5.17
CA LEU A 12 0.47 2.42 -4.50
C LEU A 12 -0.07 3.34 -3.40
N ARG A 13 -1.18 4.04 -3.66
CA ARG A 13 -1.83 4.88 -2.64
C ARG A 13 -2.17 4.09 -1.39
N TRP A 14 -2.77 2.91 -1.56
CA TRP A 14 -3.17 2.08 -0.42
C TRP A 14 -1.99 1.41 0.27
N LEU A 15 -0.97 0.97 -0.47
CA LEU A 15 0.26 0.42 0.11
C LEU A 15 1.00 1.47 0.96
N LYS A 16 1.08 2.72 0.48
CA LYS A 16 1.64 3.85 1.24
C LYS A 16 0.84 4.12 2.51
N GLU A 17 -0.48 4.01 2.46
CA GLU A 17 -1.34 4.15 3.64
C GLU A 17 -1.15 2.99 4.63
N VAL A 18 -1.02 1.75 4.15
CA VAL A 18 -0.67 0.58 5.00
C VAL A 18 0.65 0.82 5.71
N LYS A 19 1.69 1.26 4.98
CA LYS A 19 3.00 1.58 5.55
C LYS A 19 2.88 2.69 6.60
N ARG A 20 2.19 3.79 6.29
CA ARG A 20 1.93 4.89 7.23
C ARG A 20 1.30 4.38 8.52
N LEU A 21 0.28 3.54 8.42
CA LEU A 21 -0.44 2.99 9.58
C LEU A 21 0.40 2.01 10.40
N LYS A 22 1.35 1.28 9.81
CA LYS A 22 2.32 0.44 10.53
C LYS A 22 3.35 1.28 11.29
N GLN A 23 3.84 2.36 10.69
CA GLN A 23 4.73 3.31 11.36
C GLN A 23 4.03 4.04 12.52
N ASP A 24 2.75 4.42 12.32
CA ASP A 24 1.93 5.10 13.32
C ASP A 24 1.43 4.15 14.44
N GLU A 25 1.52 2.83 14.28
CA GLU A 25 1.13 1.87 15.32
C GLU A 25 1.94 2.07 16.62
N ASN A 26 3.18 2.57 16.48
CA ASN A 26 4.03 2.98 17.59
C ASN A 26 3.66 4.35 18.22
N ARG A 27 2.79 5.17 17.60
CA ARG A 27 2.48 6.55 18.06
C ARG A 27 0.99 6.86 18.26
N PHE A 28 0.10 6.46 17.36
CA PHE A 28 -1.33 6.84 17.34
C PHE A 28 -2.29 5.73 17.78
N TYR A 29 -1.93 4.46 17.60
CA TYR A 29 -2.79 3.31 17.91
C TYR A 29 -2.47 2.61 19.23
N SER A 30 -1.79 3.30 20.15
CA SER A 30 -1.72 2.89 21.56
C SER A 30 -3.10 2.90 22.25
N ASN A 31 -4.08 3.58 21.63
CA ASN A 31 -5.47 3.58 22.08
C ASN A 31 -6.27 2.47 21.38
N SER A 32 -6.73 1.48 22.14
CA SER A 32 -7.52 0.33 21.68
C SER A 32 -8.81 0.71 20.95
N TYR A 33 -9.38 1.89 21.25
CA TYR A 33 -10.57 2.39 20.57
C TYR A 33 -10.30 2.76 19.10
N LEU A 34 -9.09 3.23 18.78
CA LEU A 34 -8.71 3.64 17.43
C LEU A 34 -8.22 2.46 16.58
N GLN A 35 -7.72 1.38 17.21
CA GLN A 35 -7.31 0.16 16.51
C GLN A 35 -8.46 -0.47 15.70
N GLY A 36 -9.68 -0.46 16.25
CA GLY A 36 -10.87 -0.97 15.55
C GLY A 36 -11.23 -0.20 14.28
N TYR A 37 -10.77 1.05 14.12
CA TYR A 37 -11.05 1.86 12.94
C TYR A 37 -10.03 1.66 11.80
N ARG A 38 -8.90 1.00 12.05
CA ARG A 38 -7.87 0.73 11.03
C ARG A 38 -8.45 -0.02 9.81
N GLN A 39 -9.34 -0.97 10.09
CA GLN A 39 -10.01 -1.80 9.07
C GLN A 39 -11.03 -1.02 8.23
N TYR A 40 -11.45 0.17 8.66
CA TYR A 40 -12.37 1.03 7.91
C TYR A 40 -11.65 2.05 7.02
N ILE A 41 -10.35 2.27 7.24
CA ILE A 41 -9.53 3.20 6.45
C ILE A 41 -9.03 2.53 5.18
N ILE A 42 -8.56 1.28 5.29
CA ILE A 42 -7.96 0.54 4.19
C ILE A 42 -8.99 -0.38 3.54
N PRO A 43 -9.03 -0.51 2.20
CA PRO A 43 -9.86 -1.50 1.53
C PRO A 43 -9.54 -2.93 1.99
N ARG A 44 -10.57 -3.77 2.04
CA ARG A 44 -10.48 -5.17 2.50
C ARG A 44 -9.37 -5.99 1.82
N LYS A 45 -9.07 -5.70 0.54
CA LYS A 45 -7.99 -6.34 -0.24
C LYS A 45 -6.58 -6.17 0.35
N TYR A 46 -6.39 -5.21 1.26
CA TYR A 46 -5.11 -4.97 1.93
C TYR A 46 -5.15 -5.26 3.44
N HIS A 47 -6.26 -5.81 3.97
CA HIS A 47 -6.36 -6.17 5.39
C HIS A 47 -5.42 -7.33 5.74
N ASP A 48 -5.17 -8.25 4.80
CA ASP A 48 -4.25 -9.38 4.99
C ASP A 48 -2.78 -8.96 5.12
N MET A 49 -2.47 -7.66 5.00
CA MET A 49 -1.13 -7.12 5.23
C MET A 49 -0.78 -6.94 6.71
N GLU A 50 -1.65 -7.34 7.65
CA GLU A 50 -1.30 -7.36 9.08
C GLU A 50 -0.05 -8.23 9.36
N GLY A 51 0.08 -9.38 8.70
CA GLY A 51 1.22 -10.29 8.86
C GLY A 51 2.49 -9.90 8.08
N VAL A 52 2.42 -8.85 7.26
CA VAL A 52 3.54 -8.38 6.42
C VAL A 52 4.30 -7.30 7.19
N SER A 53 5.63 -7.40 7.27
CA SER A 53 6.46 -6.39 7.95
C SER A 53 6.46 -5.05 7.21
N GLU A 54 6.83 -3.96 7.90
CA GLU A 54 6.98 -2.65 7.26
C GLU A 54 7.98 -2.69 6.09
N ASP A 55 9.10 -3.39 6.29
CA ASP A 55 10.15 -3.54 5.27
C ASP A 55 9.64 -4.28 4.03
N GLU A 56 8.84 -5.34 4.22
CA GLU A 56 8.22 -6.06 3.10
C GLU A 56 7.20 -5.18 2.36
N VAL A 57 6.40 -4.38 3.08
CA VAL A 57 5.51 -3.40 2.44
C VAL A 57 6.32 -2.38 1.63
N ASP A 58 7.46 -1.92 2.14
CA ASP A 58 8.33 -1.00 1.41
C ASP A 58 8.90 -1.61 0.13
N GLN A 59 9.34 -2.87 0.18
CA GLN A 59 9.79 -3.60 -1.01
C GLN A 59 8.70 -3.74 -2.07
N ILE A 60 7.45 -4.00 -1.65
CA ILE A 60 6.30 -4.07 -2.56
C ILE A 60 6.03 -2.69 -3.18
N ILE A 61 6.10 -1.61 -2.40
CA ILE A 61 5.96 -0.24 -2.92
C ILE A 61 7.03 0.06 -3.97
N GLN A 62 8.31 -0.19 -3.67
CA GLN A 62 9.41 0.06 -4.60
C GLN A 62 9.30 -0.74 -5.91
N ARG A 63 8.72 -1.94 -5.86
CA ARG A 63 8.41 -2.72 -7.06
C ARG A 63 7.30 -2.05 -7.87
N TYR A 64 6.21 -1.66 -7.23
CA TYR A 64 5.07 -1.04 -7.92
C TYR A 64 5.42 0.34 -8.48
N GLU A 65 6.31 1.09 -7.83
CA GLU A 65 6.83 2.37 -8.36
C GLU A 65 7.65 2.14 -9.63
N ARG A 66 8.51 1.11 -9.66
CA ARG A 66 9.22 0.71 -10.90
C ARG A 66 8.26 0.25 -11.99
N ASP A 67 7.30 -0.60 -11.66
CA ASP A 67 6.30 -1.08 -12.63
C ASP A 67 5.50 0.11 -13.23
N LEU A 68 5.25 1.16 -12.43
CA LEU A 68 4.61 2.40 -12.88
C LEU A 68 5.55 3.23 -13.77
N GLU A 69 6.81 3.39 -13.40
CA GLU A 69 7.83 4.08 -14.20
C GLU A 69 8.02 3.39 -15.56
N ASP A 70 8.08 2.05 -15.59
CA ASP A 70 8.20 1.24 -16.80
C ASP A 70 6.97 1.41 -17.71
N LEU A 71 5.77 1.47 -17.12
CA LEU A 71 4.51 1.77 -17.80
C LEU A 71 4.50 3.17 -18.42
N GLU A 72 5.00 4.17 -17.69
CA GLU A 72 5.09 5.56 -18.17
C GLU A 72 6.16 5.73 -19.26
N ALA A 73 7.27 4.99 -19.16
CA ALA A 73 8.34 4.97 -20.15
C ALA A 73 7.95 4.20 -21.43
N GLY A 74 6.89 3.40 -21.39
CA GLY A 74 6.48 2.52 -22.48
C GLY A 74 7.42 1.33 -22.68
N GLU A 75 8.25 1.01 -21.68
CA GLU A 75 9.28 -0.04 -21.74
C GLU A 75 8.78 -1.40 -21.24
N PHE A 76 7.57 -1.82 -21.64
CA PHE A 76 7.30 -3.26 -21.70
C PHE A 76 8.11 -3.87 -22.86
N GLN A 77 9.42 -4.05 -22.66
CA GLN A 77 10.17 -4.98 -23.49
C GLN A 77 9.75 -6.40 -23.09
N ASN A 78 9.22 -7.12 -24.09
CA ASN A 78 8.71 -8.49 -24.09
C ASN A 78 9.38 -9.48 -23.14
#